data_AF-D7KW49-F1
#
_entry.id   AF-D7KW49-F1
#
_cell.length_a   1.000
_cell.length_b   1.000
_cell.length_c   1.000
_cell.angle_alpha   90.00
_cell.angle_beta   90.00
_cell.angle_gamma   90.00
#
_symmetry.space_group_name_H-M   'P 1'
#
loop_
_entity.id
_entity.type
_entity.pdbx_description
1 polymer ?
#
loop_
_entity_poly.entity_id
_entity_poly.type
_entity_poly.pdbx_seq_one_letter_code
_entity_poly.pdbx_strand_id
1 'polypeptide(L)'
;MRPAGILEAIQKILKAMEAANGIADDKYEKGFFDEYMFCFRNCYTEDETVNHMSNKFPSSVPADVRKFFKLLLSATGKEPKKAYLKDAEDCSFHRRKLMRDTSEEAKNSQGEASTSHICKPNCKKRYPKFKKH
;
A
#
# COMPACT_ATOMS: atom_id res chain seq x y z
N MET A 1 11.57 -3.12 -8.65
CA MET A 1 12.18 -2.08 -7.80
C MET A 1 11.01 -1.22 -7.39
N ARG A 2 10.68 -1.09 -6.10
CA ARG A 2 9.55 -0.23 -5.70
C ARG A 2 9.83 1.15 -6.28
N PRO A 3 8.95 1.73 -7.10
CA PRO A 3 9.24 3.04 -7.68
C PRO A 3 9.20 4.06 -6.54
N ALA A 4 10.36 4.40 -5.96
CA ALA A 4 10.45 5.37 -4.88
C ALA A 4 9.72 6.68 -5.23
N GLY A 5 9.74 7.05 -6.51
CA GLY A 5 9.00 8.18 -7.04
C GLY A 5 7.48 8.13 -6.87
N ILE A 6 6.84 6.95 -6.80
CA ILE A 6 5.39 6.89 -6.61
C ILE A 6 4.99 7.21 -5.17
N LEU A 7 5.72 6.68 -4.18
CA LEU A 7 5.44 6.96 -2.77
C LEU A 7 5.72 8.42 -2.45
N GLU A 8 6.78 8.99 -2.99
CA GLU A 8 7.08 10.41 -2.86
C GLU A 8 6.01 11.28 -3.52
N ALA A 9 5.53 10.91 -4.72
CA ALA A 9 4.45 11.64 -5.39
C ALA A 9 3.14 11.60 -4.58
N ILE A 10 2.74 10.41 -4.11
CA ILE A 10 1.53 10.26 -3.28
C ILE A 10 1.67 11.04 -1.98
N GLN A 11 2.82 10.96 -1.31
CA GLN A 11 3.05 11.70 -0.08
C GLN A 11 2.99 13.23 -0.30
N LYS A 12 3.50 13.74 -1.42
CA LYS A 12 3.38 15.16 -1.79
C LYS A 12 1.92 15.55 -2.00
N ILE A 13 1.14 14.73 -2.69
CA ILE A 13 -0.29 14.97 -2.94
C ILE A 13 -1.07 15.02 -1.63
N LEU A 14 -0.86 14.05 -0.74
CA LEU A 14 -1.54 13.99 0.56
C LEU A 14 -1.20 15.20 1.43
N LYS A 15 0.08 15.58 1.52
CA LYS A 15 0.50 16.79 2.24
C LYS A 15 -0.12 18.06 1.68
N ALA A 16 -0.27 18.16 0.35
CA ALA A 16 -0.92 19.30 -0.28
C ALA A 16 -2.42 19.36 0.07
N MET A 17 -3.10 18.21 0.14
CA MET A 17 -4.50 18.13 0.57
C MET A 17 -4.68 18.48 2.04
N GLU A 18 -3.80 17.99 2.91
CA GLU A 18 -3.79 18.35 4.34
C GLU A 18 -3.69 19.87 4.52
N ALA A 19 -2.76 20.51 3.79
CA ALA A 19 -2.57 21.95 3.84
C ALA A 19 -3.76 22.73 3.26
N ALA A 20 -4.33 22.28 2.13
CA ALA A 20 -5.43 22.97 1.46
C ALA A 20 -6.75 22.93 2.25
N ASN A 21 -6.99 21.85 2.99
CA ASN A 21 -8.23 21.63 3.73
C ASN A 21 -8.14 22.10 5.20
N GLY A 22 -7.00 22.64 5.65
CA GLY A 22 -6.83 23.10 7.04
C GLY A 22 -6.81 21.96 8.07
N ILE A 23 -6.44 20.75 7.64
CA ILE A 23 -6.56 19.49 8.38
C ILE A 23 -5.49 19.33 9.48
N ALA A 24 -4.59 20.32 9.61
CA ALA A 24 -3.42 20.23 10.47
C ALA A 24 -3.73 19.80 11.93
N ASP A 25 -4.95 20.10 12.41
CA ASP A 25 -5.39 19.83 13.78
C ASP A 25 -6.49 18.75 13.92
N ASP A 26 -7.07 18.23 12.83
CA ASP A 26 -8.05 17.14 12.90
C ASP A 26 -7.36 15.78 12.94
N LYS A 27 -7.33 15.16 14.12
CA LYS A 27 -6.73 13.83 14.36
C LYS A 27 -7.36 12.74 13.51
N TYR A 28 -8.65 12.83 13.20
CA TYR A 28 -9.38 11.82 12.45
C TYR A 28 -8.98 11.87 10.98
N GLU A 29 -8.98 13.07 10.38
CA GLU A 29 -8.62 13.26 8.98
C GLU A 29 -7.12 13.04 8.72
N LYS A 30 -6.24 13.43 9.66
CA LYS A 30 -4.82 13.07 9.61
C LYS A 30 -4.60 11.56 9.63
N GLY A 31 -5.31 10.87 10.53
CA GLY A 31 -5.28 9.41 10.60
C GLY A 31 -5.72 8.76 9.29
N PHE A 32 -6.70 9.34 8.60
CA PHE A 32 -7.17 8.86 7.30
C PHE A 32 -6.06 8.90 6.24
N PHE A 33 -5.33 10.01 6.10
CA PHE A 33 -4.23 10.11 5.13
C PHE A 33 -3.02 9.24 5.48
N ASP A 34 -2.68 9.13 6.77
CA ASP A 34 -1.61 8.25 7.24
C ASP A 34 -1.91 6.78 6.87
N GLU A 35 -3.17 6.35 6.97
CA GLU A 35 -3.59 5.01 6.58
C GLU A 35 -3.58 4.76 5.07
N TYR A 36 -3.85 5.79 4.24
CA TYR A 36 -3.57 5.67 2.79
C TYR A 36 -2.08 5.48 2.52
N MET A 37 -1.22 6.28 3.16
CA MET A 37 0.22 6.10 3.03
C MET A 37 0.67 4.71 3.46
N PHE A 38 0.07 4.15 4.51
CA PHE A 38 0.30 2.78 4.91
C PHE A 38 -0.09 1.78 3.81
N CYS A 39 -1.28 1.92 3.21
CA CYS A 39 -1.74 1.04 2.12
C CYS A 39 -0.79 1.09 0.91
N PHE A 40 -0.38 2.28 0.49
CA PHE A 40 0.56 2.45 -0.63
C PHE A 40 1.96 1.90 -0.31
N ARG A 41 2.47 2.11 0.90
CA ARG A 41 3.77 1.55 1.34
C ARG A 41 3.78 0.02 1.33
N ASN A 42 2.64 -0.60 1.55
CA ASN A 42 2.46 -2.05 1.57
C ASN A 42 1.96 -2.63 0.24
N CYS A 43 1.93 -1.83 -0.83
CA CYS A 43 1.46 -2.22 -2.16
C CYS A 43 0.09 -2.89 -2.08
N TYR A 44 -0.85 -2.26 -1.38
CA TYR A 44 -2.22 -2.74 -1.36
C TYR A 44 -2.87 -2.52 -2.73
N THR A 45 -3.60 -3.53 -3.18
CA THR A 45 -4.54 -3.40 -4.28
C THR A 45 -5.68 -2.44 -3.91
N GLU A 46 -6.47 -2.05 -4.91
CA GLU A 46 -7.66 -1.24 -4.68
C GLU A 46 -8.60 -1.90 -3.66
N ASP A 47 -8.90 -3.19 -3.83
CA ASP A 47 -9.81 -3.89 -2.93
C ASP A 47 -9.22 -4.11 -1.52
N GLU A 48 -7.91 -4.39 -1.40
CA GLU A 48 -7.23 -4.44 -0.10
C GLU A 48 -7.27 -3.08 0.61
N THR A 49 -7.11 -1.98 -0.14
CA THR A 49 -7.21 -0.63 0.40
C THR A 49 -8.63 -0.33 0.87
N VAL A 50 -9.64 -0.66 0.06
CA VAL A 50 -11.06 -0.47 0.44
C VAL A 50 -11.38 -1.23 1.72
N ASN A 51 -11.03 -2.51 1.78
CA ASN A 51 -11.29 -3.33 2.96
C ASN A 51 -10.55 -2.81 4.20
N HIS A 52 -9.28 -2.44 4.06
CA HIS A 52 -8.47 -1.89 5.16
C HIS A 52 -9.07 -0.59 5.72
N MET A 53 -9.37 0.36 4.84
CA MET A 53 -9.90 1.67 5.22
C MET A 53 -11.31 1.56 5.80
N SER A 54 -12.20 0.76 5.22
CA SER A 54 -13.55 0.57 5.75
C SER A 54 -13.57 -0.14 7.11
N ASN A 55 -12.63 -1.05 7.37
CA ASN A 55 -12.49 -1.65 8.70
C ASN A 55 -11.94 -0.67 9.74
N LYS A 56 -10.97 0.18 9.34
CA LYS A 56 -10.30 1.11 10.26
C LYS A 56 -11.09 2.39 10.50
N PHE A 57 -11.88 2.81 9.52
CA PHE A 57 -12.78 3.96 9.55
C PHE A 57 -14.17 3.50 9.14
N PRO A 58 -14.97 2.93 10.06
CA PRO A 58 -16.30 2.38 9.74
C PRO A 58 -17.29 3.37 9.14
N SER A 59 -17.10 4.68 9.38
CA SER A 59 -17.89 5.75 8.76
C SER A 59 -17.47 6.08 7.33
N SER A 60 -16.37 5.51 6.83
CA SER A 60 -15.93 5.71 5.45
C SER A 60 -16.80 4.93 4.47
N VAL A 61 -17.23 5.61 3.41
CA VAL A 61 -18.00 4.98 2.33
C VAL A 61 -17.03 4.25 1.39
N PRO A 62 -17.17 2.93 1.14
CA PRO A 62 -16.24 2.17 0.29
C PRO A 62 -16.05 2.74 -1.12
N ALA A 63 -17.11 3.33 -1.69
CA ALA A 63 -17.06 3.97 -3.00
C ALA A 63 -16.15 5.21 -2.99
N ASP A 64 -16.18 6.01 -1.93
CA ASP A 64 -15.34 7.19 -1.77
C ASP A 64 -13.88 6.80 -1.55
N VAL A 65 -13.65 5.75 -0.76
CA VAL A 65 -12.30 5.18 -0.57
C VAL A 65 -11.70 4.74 -1.92
N ARG A 66 -12.49 4.00 -2.71
CA ARG A 66 -12.11 3.57 -4.05
C ARG A 66 -11.79 4.75 -4.98
N LYS A 67 -12.65 5.77 -4.96
CA LYS A 67 -12.49 6.98 -5.78
C LYS A 67 -11.19 7.71 -5.41
N PHE A 68 -10.94 7.87 -4.11
CA PHE A 68 -9.76 8.57 -3.62
C PHE A 68 -8.46 7.82 -3.95
N PHE A 69 -8.44 6.50 -3.77
CA PHE A 69 -7.31 5.65 -4.20
C PHE A 69 -6.97 5.83 -5.68
N LYS A 70 -7.98 5.78 -6.56
CA LYS A 70 -7.81 5.97 -8.01
C LYS A 70 -7.29 7.38 -8.34
N LEU A 71 -7.73 8.38 -7.60
CA LEU A 71 -7.30 9.78 -7.78
C LEU A 71 -5.82 9.93 -7.42
N LEU A 72 -5.40 9.42 -6.26
CA LEU A 72 -4.00 9.45 -5.82
C LEU A 72 -3.09 8.76 -6.83
N LEU A 73 -3.47 7.56 -7.31
CA LEU A 73 -2.68 6.85 -8.32
C LEU A 73 -2.61 7.58 -9.66
N SER A 74 -3.73 8.15 -10.11
CA SER A 74 -3.77 8.81 -11.41
C SER A 74 -2.94 10.09 -11.44
N ALA A 75 -2.78 10.76 -10.30
CA ALA A 75 -1.93 11.94 -10.14
C ALA A 75 -0.42 11.63 -10.18
N THR A 76 0.00 10.35 -10.14
CA THR A 76 1.42 9.97 -10.21
C THR A 76 1.94 9.75 -11.63
N GLY A 77 1.08 9.82 -12.65
CA GLY A 77 1.43 9.61 -14.06
C GLY A 77 1.31 8.15 -14.52
N LYS A 78 1.31 7.95 -15.85
CA LYS A 78 0.97 6.66 -16.49
C LYS A 78 1.94 5.53 -16.16
N GLU A 79 3.25 5.78 -16.29
CA GLU A 79 4.29 4.77 -16.05
C GLU A 79 4.40 4.38 -14.57
N PRO A 80 4.47 5.33 -13.61
CA PRO A 80 4.46 5.00 -12.18
C PRO A 80 3.20 4.25 -11.74
N LYS A 81 2.02 4.68 -12.22
CA LYS A 81 0.75 3.98 -11.96
C LYS A 81 0.81 2.52 -12.41
N LYS A 82 1.26 2.26 -13.64
CA LYS A 82 1.36 0.90 -14.18
C LYS A 82 2.33 0.03 -13.37
N ALA A 83 3.47 0.59 -12.97
CA ALA A 83 4.45 -0.10 -12.13
C ALA A 83 3.86 -0.46 -10.75
N TYR A 84 3.18 0.47 -10.10
CA TYR A 84 2.56 0.21 -8.80
C TYR A 84 1.46 -0.84 -8.87
N LEU A 85 0.57 -0.78 -9.86
CA LEU A 85 -0.52 -1.75 -9.98
C LEU A 85 0.02 -3.17 -10.14
N LYS A 86 1.09 -3.34 -10.94
CA LYS A 86 1.77 -4.63 -11.07
C LYS A 86 2.40 -5.07 -9.74
N ASP A 87 3.12 -4.20 -9.05
CA ASP A 87 3.72 -4.50 -7.75
C ASP A 87 2.64 -4.87 -6.72
N ALA A 88 1.48 -4.21 -6.73
CA ALA A 88 0.36 -4.47 -5.83
C ALA A 88 -0.30 -5.83 -6.08
N GLU A 89 -0.49 -6.20 -7.35
CA GLU A 89 -1.00 -7.52 -7.73
C GLU A 89 -0.03 -8.63 -7.32
N ASP A 90 1.26 -8.49 -7.60
CA ASP A 90 2.31 -9.44 -7.20
C ASP A 90 2.32 -9.59 -5.66
N CYS A 91 2.23 -8.49 -4.93
CA CYS A 91 2.19 -8.49 -3.48
C CYS A 91 0.92 -9.17 -2.93
N SER A 92 -0.24 -8.90 -3.52
CA SER A 92 -1.50 -9.52 -3.10
C SER A 92 -1.49 -11.03 -3.38
N PHE A 93 -0.96 -11.46 -4.52
CA PHE A 93 -0.77 -12.87 -4.82
C PHE A 93 0.12 -13.55 -3.78
N HIS A 94 1.24 -12.92 -3.41
CA HIS A 94 2.13 -13.43 -2.36
C HIS A 94 1.44 -13.51 -0.99
N ARG A 95 0.72 -12.47 -0.57
CA ARG A 95 -0.05 -12.46 0.69
C ARG A 95 -1.06 -13.60 0.73
N ARG A 96 -1.83 -13.80 -0.35
CA ARG A 96 -2.82 -14.89 -0.45
C ARG A 96 -2.17 -16.26 -0.43
N LYS A 97 -0.99 -16.42 -1.05
CA LYS A 97 -0.25 -17.69 -1.03
C LYS A 97 0.27 -18.02 0.37
N LEU A 98 0.76 -17.02 1.12
CA LEU A 98 1.18 -17.19 2.52
C LEU A 98 0.01 -17.53 3.43
N MET A 99 -1.17 -16.92 3.25
CA MET A 99 -2.36 -17.25 4.03
C MET A 99 -2.91 -18.66 3.76
N ARG A 100 -2.56 -19.27 2.62
CA ARG A 100 -2.92 -20.66 2.28
C ARG A 100 -1.87 -21.68 2.73
N ASP A 101 -0.71 -21.22 3.19
CA ASP A 101 0.31 -22.10 3.75
C ASP A 101 -0.09 -22.44 5.19
N THR A 102 -0.67 -23.62 5.39
CA THR A 102 -1.13 -24.11 6.70
C THR A 102 -0.03 -24.88 7.46
N SER A 103 1.23 -24.79 7.02
CA SER A 103 2.36 -25.43 7.70
C SER A 103 2.56 -24.84 9.12
N GLU A 104 3.06 -25.67 10.04
CA GLU A 104 3.32 -25.25 11.43
C GLU A 104 4.35 -24.10 11.50
N GLU A 105 5.25 -23.97 10.52
CA GLU A 105 6.17 -22.82 10.39
C GLU A 105 5.43 -21.51 10.05
N ALA A 106 4.35 -21.57 9.26
CA ALA A 106 3.50 -20.42 8.97
C ALA A 106 2.64 -20.01 10.18
N LYS A 107 2.17 -20.98 10.98
CA LYS A 107 1.40 -20.71 12.21
C LYS A 107 2.27 -20.08 13.32
N ASN A 108 3.51 -20.55 13.49
CA ASN A 108 4.44 -20.00 14.48
C ASN A 108 4.96 -18.60 14.14
N SER A 109 4.86 -18.17 12.87
CA SER A 109 5.17 -16.80 12.45
C SER A 109 3.95 -15.86 12.44
N GLN A 110 2.74 -16.40 12.62
CA GLN A 110 1.50 -15.60 12.79
C GLN A 110 1.33 -15.08 14.23
N GLY A 111 2.08 -15.58 15.21
CA GLY A 111 1.96 -15.24 16.63
C GLY A 111 2.45 -13.85 17.06
N GLU A 112 3.13 -13.10 16.20
CA GLU A 112 3.62 -11.73 16.50
C GLU A 112 3.28 -10.72 15.39
N ALA A 113 2.40 -11.08 14.45
CA ALA A 113 2.05 -10.22 13.31
C ALA A 113 0.84 -9.31 13.55
N SER A 114 0.32 -9.23 14.79
CA SER A 114 -0.91 -8.45 15.05
C SER A 114 -0.72 -6.93 15.08
N THR A 115 0.51 -6.40 14.98
CA THR A 115 0.75 -4.95 14.83
C THR A 115 1.95 -4.58 13.95
N SER A 116 2.67 -5.56 13.38
CA SER A 116 3.82 -5.29 12.47
C SER A 116 3.64 -6.00 11.12
N HIS A 117 2.68 -5.52 10.32
CA HIS A 117 2.54 -5.92 8.90
C HIS A 117 3.63 -5.27 8.03
N ILE A 118 4.89 -5.37 8.43
CA ILE A 118 6.00 -5.13 7.52
C ILE A 118 5.95 -6.28 6.54
N CYS A 119 5.51 -5.98 5.31
CA CYS A 119 5.80 -6.83 4.16
C CYS A 119 7.33 -6.93 4.02
N LYS A 120 7.96 -7.84 4.78
CA LYS A 120 9.40 -8.03 4.78
C LYS A 120 9.82 -8.37 3.35
N PRO A 121 10.89 -7.74 2.85
CA PRO A 121 11.25 -7.78 1.44
C PRO A 121 11.81 -9.16 1.08
N ASN A 122 10.93 -10.09 0.72
CA ASN A 122 11.31 -11.32 0.03
C ASN A 122 11.30 -11.17 -1.50
N CYS A 123 11.58 -9.96 -2.00
CA CYS A 123 12.06 -9.72 -3.37
C CYS A 123 13.54 -10.13 -3.52
N LYS A 124 14.00 -11.22 -2.90
CA LYS A 124 15.33 -11.80 -3.15
C LYS A 124 15.31 -12.59 -4.47
N LYS A 125 15.18 -11.89 -5.60
CA LYS A 125 15.76 -12.36 -6.86
C LYS A 125 17.02 -11.53 -7.12
N ARG A 126 18.17 -12.11 -6.79
CA ARG A 126 19.42 -11.76 -7.46
C ARG A 126 19.25 -12.21 -8.91
N TYR A 127 18.92 -11.27 -9.81
CA TYR A 127 19.06 -11.54 -11.23
C TYR A 127 20.55 -11.59 -11.58
N PRO A 128 20.98 -12.51 -12.45
CA PRO A 128 22.40 -12.66 -12.80
C PRO A 128 22.93 -11.35 -13.38
N LYS A 129 24.17 -11.00 -12.98
CA LYS A 129 24.90 -9.86 -13.52
C LYS A 129 25.03 -10.05 -15.03
N PHE A 130 24.52 -9.12 -15.83
CA PHE A 130 24.92 -9.02 -17.23
C PHE A 130 26.43 -8.74 -17.26
N LYS A 131 27.21 -9.71 -17.73
CA LYS A 131 28.56 -9.44 -18.22
C LYS A 131 28.41 -8.55 -19.46
N LYS A 132 28.90 -7.33 -19.39
CA LYS A 132 29.22 -6.58 -20.61
C LYS A 132 30.49 -7.20 -21.19
N HIS A 133 30.36 -7.72 -22.41
CA HIS A 133 31.50 -7.96 -23.29
C HIS A 133 32.11 -6.63 -23.71
#